data_AF-A0A5Q4ZIF7-F1
#
_entry.id   AF-A0A5Q4ZIF7-F1
#
_cell.length_a   1.000
_cell.length_b   1.000
_cell.length_c   1.000
_cell.angle_alpha   90.00
_cell.angle_beta   90.00
_cell.angle_gamma   90.00
#
_symmetry.space_group_name_H-M   'P 1'
#
loop_
_entity.id
_entity.type
_entity.pdbx_description
1 polymer ?
#
loop_
_entity_poly.entity_id
_entity_poly.type
_entity_poly.pdbx_seq_one_letter_code
_entity_poly.pdbx_strand_id
1 'polypeptide(L)' 'MSNDLGTLTGLQQMRCGGCGGDLFKVFTADRTQRIVVQCQQCMSTSFIEPEPAKLQINWGEGDGCMTVF' A
#
# COMPACT_ATOMS: atom_id res chain seq x y z
N MET A 1 15.08 -25.35 1.41
CA MET A 1 14.94 -23.97 1.92
C MET A 1 13.48 -23.59 1.76
N SER A 2 12.66 -23.83 2.78
CA SER A 2 11.24 -23.47 2.78
C SER A 2 11.11 -22.02 3.23
N ASN A 3 10.71 -21.12 2.33
CA ASN A 3 10.23 -19.81 2.73
C ASN A 3 8.84 -20.01 3.33
N ASP A 4 8.78 -20.03 4.66
CA ASP A 4 7.53 -20.02 5.41
C ASP A 4 6.95 -18.59 5.35
N LEU A 5 6.42 -18.23 4.19
CA LEU A 5 5.45 -17.14 4.06
C LEU A 5 4.18 -17.68 4.72
N GLY A 6 4.02 -17.42 6.02
CA GLY A 6 2.84 -17.81 6.80
C GLY A 6 1.59 -17.66 5.97
N THR A 7 0.78 -18.71 5.92
CA THR A 7 -0.25 -18.95 4.90
C THR A 7 -1.05 -17.69 4.61
N LEU A 8 -0.76 -17.02 3.48
CA LEU A 8 -1.46 -15.81 3.06
C LEU A 8 -2.87 -16.20 2.57
N THR A 9 -3.75 -16.50 3.52
CA THR A 9 -5.16 -16.83 3.24
C THR A 9 -5.92 -15.55 2.88
N GLY A 10 -6.78 -15.62 1.87
CA GLY A 10 -7.60 -14.48 1.43
C GLY A 10 -6.92 -13.50 0.46
N LEU A 11 -5.75 -13.83 -0.11
CA LEU A 11 -5.18 -13.01 -1.18
C LEU A 11 -6.02 -13.08 -2.45
N GLN A 12 -6.28 -11.93 -3.04
CA GLN A 12 -6.88 -11.80 -4.36
C GLN A 12 -5.85 -11.26 -5.34
N GLN A 13 -5.78 -11.88 -6.52
CA GLN A 13 -4.90 -11.42 -7.59
C GLN A 13 -5.44 -10.11 -8.18
N MET A 14 -4.56 -9.12 -8.36
CA MET A 14 -4.92 -7.87 -9.00
C MET A 14 -5.23 -8.08 -10.49
N ARG A 15 -6.22 -7.34 -11.00
CA ARG A 15 -6.54 -7.26 -12.44
C ARG A 15 -6.74 -5.81 -12.85
N CYS A 16 -6.34 -5.49 -14.07
CA CYS A 16 -6.53 -4.16 -14.63
C CYS A 16 -8.03 -3.93 -14.86
N GLY A 17 -8.59 -2.90 -14.23
CA GLY A 17 -10.02 -2.57 -14.40
C GLY A 17 -10.41 -2.22 -15.84
N GLY A 18 -9.45 -1.79 -16.67
CA GLY A 18 -9.70 -1.43 -18.07
C GLY A 18 -9.64 -2.60 -19.07
N CYS A 19 -8.75 -3.58 -18.86
CA CYS A 19 -8.53 -4.66 -19.84
C CYS A 19 -8.57 -6.08 -19.26
N GLY A 20 -8.69 -6.23 -17.95
CA GLY A 20 -8.67 -7.53 -17.28
C GLY A 20 -7.29 -8.18 -17.15
N GLY A 21 -6.25 -7.61 -17.77
CA GLY A 21 -4.88 -8.11 -17.69
C GLY A 21 -4.34 -8.16 -16.26
N ASP A 22 -3.52 -9.15 -15.97
CA ASP A 22 -3.01 -9.48 -14.65
C ASP A 22 -1.49 -9.34 -14.51
N LEU A 23 -0.80 -9.02 -15.61
CA LEU A 23 0.62 -8.74 -15.63
C LEU A 23 0.89 -7.23 -15.50
N PHE A 24 1.72 -6.88 -14.52
CA PHE A 24 2.09 -5.50 -14.21
C PHE A 24 3.60 -5.33 -14.08
N LYS A 25 4.12 -4.20 -14.55
CA LYS A 25 5.44 -3.69 -14.15
C LYS A 25 5.28 -2.70 -13.02
N VAL A 26 6.20 -2.77 -12.06
CA VAL A 26 6.20 -1.94 -10.86
C VAL A 26 7.47 -1.13 -10.81
N PHE A 27 7.35 0.18 -10.57
CA PHE A 27 8.47 1.11 -10.47
C PHE A 27 8.35 1.94 -9.19
N THR A 28 9.46 2.27 -8.56
CA THR A 28 9.50 3.30 -7.52
C THR A 28 9.66 4.66 -8.18
N ALA A 29 8.73 5.58 -7.93
CA ALA A 29 8.84 6.97 -8.31
C ALA A 29 9.23 7.79 -7.07
N ASP A 30 10.39 8.43 -7.16
CA ASP A 30 10.95 9.38 -6.19
C ASP A 30 11.35 8.82 -4.82
N ARG A 31 12.16 9.59 -4.08
CA ARG A 31 12.66 9.26 -2.72
C ARG A 31 11.53 9.20 -1.66
N THR A 32 10.30 9.44 -2.08
CA THR A 32 9.09 9.54 -1.25
C THR A 32 7.97 8.69 -1.85
N GLN A 33 8.09 7.38 -1.61
CA GLN A 33 6.96 6.45 -1.37
C GLN A 33 5.93 6.19 -2.48
N ARG A 34 6.03 6.73 -3.70
CA ARG A 34 5.05 6.38 -4.76
C ARG A 34 5.47 5.13 -5.53
N ILE A 35 4.58 4.15 -5.60
CA ILE A 35 4.77 2.94 -6.40
C ILE A 35 3.91 3.05 -7.65
N VAL A 36 4.55 3.14 -8.81
CA VAL A 36 3.87 3.15 -10.11
C VAL A 36 3.60 1.70 -10.52
N VAL A 37 2.36 1.42 -10.91
CA VAL A 37 1.91 0.11 -11.38
C VAL A 37 1.41 0.26 -12.80
N GLN A 38 2.07 -0.39 -13.76
CA GLN A 38 1.73 -0.32 -15.19
C GLN A 38 1.23 -1.66 -15.71
N CYS A 39 0.00 -1.71 -16.21
CA CYS A 39 -0.53 -2.87 -16.91
C CYS A 39 0.26 -3.14 -18.20
N GLN A 40 0.73 -4.37 -18.41
CA GLN A 40 1.51 -4.72 -19.59
C GLN A 40 0.67 -5.00 -20.84
N GLN A 41 -0.66 -5.02 -20.72
CA GLN A 41 -1.57 -5.25 -21.85
C GLN A 41 -2.09 -3.95 -22.45
N CYS A 42 -2.67 -3.06 -21.65
CA CYS A 42 -3.22 -1.78 -22.12
C CYS A 42 -2.34 -0.56 -21.81
N MET A 43 -1.18 -0.75 -21.18
CA MET A 43 -0.23 0.30 -20.79
C MET A 43 -0.79 1.36 -19.82
N SER A 44 -1.99 1.15 -19.27
CA SER A 44 -2.56 2.00 -18.23
C SER A 44 -1.69 1.99 -16.98
N THR A 45 -1.50 3.16 -16.39
CA THR A 45 -0.71 3.37 -15.17
C THR A 45 -1.61 3.72 -14.00
N SER A 46 -1.21 3.26 -12.81
CA SER A 46 -1.85 3.53 -11.53
C SER A 46 -0.77 3.79 -10.49
N PHE A 47 -1.14 4.39 -9.36
CA PHE A 47 -0.19 4.74 -8.30
C PHE A 47 -0.68 4.17 -6.98
N ILE A 48 0.23 3.56 -6.23
CA ILE A 48 0.03 3.23 -4.82
C ILE A 48 0.80 4.29 -4.03
N GLU A 49 0.07 5.06 -3.24
CA GLU A 49 0.62 6.08 -2.34
C GLU A 49 0.38 5.61 -0.89
N PRO A 50 1.42 5.15 -0.18
CA PRO A 50 1.32 4.88 1.25
C PRO A 50 1.01 6.20 1.97
N GLU A 51 -0.12 6.26 2.65
CA GLU A 51 -0.40 7.37 3.57
C GLU A 51 0.25 7.07 4.93
N PRO A 52 0.96 8.03 5.54
CA PRO A 52 1.39 7.90 6.93
C PRO A 52 0.19 7.66 7.85
N ALA A 53 0.37 6.80 8.85
CA ALA A 53 -0.65 6.57 9.86
C ALA A 53 -1.01 7.88 10.56
N LYS A 54 -2.31 8.19 10.63
CA LYS A 54 -2.82 9.34 11.38
C LYS A 54 -3.12 8.87 12.81
N LEU A 55 -2.40 9.44 13.78
CA LEU A 55 -2.69 9.27 15.20
C LEU A 55 -3.50 10.47 15.69
N GLN A 56 -4.67 10.23 16.28
CA GLN A 56 -5.49 11.25 16.91
C GLN A 56 -5.69 10.91 18.39
N ILE A 57 -5.51 11.89 19.26
CA ILE A 57 -5.73 11.78 20.70
C ILE A 57 -6.76 12.84 21.07
N ASN A 58 -7.86 12.41 21.66
CA ASN A 58 -8.87 13.30 22.19
C ASN A 58 -8.80 13.24 23.72
N TRP A 59 -8.44 14.35 24.35
CA TRP A 59 -8.43 14.49 25.80
C TRP A 59 -9.81 14.92 26.31
N GLY A 60 -10.24 14.41 27.45
CA GLY A 60 -11.38 14.94 28.22
C GLY A 60 -10.96 16.15 29.06
N GLU A 61 -11.69 16.43 30.15
CA GLU A 61 -11.24 17.42 31.14
C GLU A 61 -10.09 16.86 32.00
N GLY A 62 -8.98 17.62 32.09
CA GLY A 62 -7.80 17.29 32.90
C GLY A 62 -6.46 17.55 32.19
N ASP A 63 -5.36 17.57 32.97
CA ASP A 63 -4.00 17.86 32.49
C ASP A 63 -3.25 16.61 31.98
N GLY A 64 -3.88 15.85 31.08
CA GLY A 64 -3.28 14.64 30.51
C GLY A 64 -1.97 14.91 29.77
N CYS A 65 -0.92 14.14 30.07
CA CYS A 65 0.36 14.17 29.36
C CYS A 65 0.62 12.82 28.69
N MET A 66 0.99 12.83 27.41
CA MET A 66 1.44 11.64 26.68
C MET A 66 2.87 11.85 26.18
N THR A 67 3.73 10.86 26.40
CA THR A 67 5.11 10.84 25.89
C THR A 67 5.29 9.62 24.99
N VAL A 68 5.82 9.83 23.79
CA VAL A 68 6.19 8.76 22.84
C VAL A 68 7.69 8.53 22.99
N PHE A 69 8.11 7.28 23.16
CA PHE A 69 9.52 6.84 23.15
C PHE A 69 9.88 6.25 21.78
#